data_AF-A0AAW7PPG4-F1
#
_entry.id   AF-A0AAW7PPG4-F1
#
_cell.length_a   1.000
_cell.length_b   1.000
_cell.length_c   1.000
_cell.angle_alpha   90.00
_cell.angle_beta   90.00
_cell.angle_gamma   90.00
#
_symmetry.space_group_name_H-M   'P 1'
#
loop_
_entity.id
_entity.type
_entity.pdbx_description
1 polymer ?
#
loop_
_entity_poly.entity_id
_entity_poly.type
_entity_poly.pdbx_seq_one_letter_code
_entity_poly.pdbx_strand_id
1 'polypeptide(L)'
;MEIKKYRLQTEMENLKEGNEEWFKDYVRGVLESNKPYFEKADYIAYSINQISNKLDYISNEIKELQELKKFLSNSKELAMQITASILTNEYGISKLESGVAISSITITPEKSKTSQVITIKNEQAVLGLGYVSFIPDYSAIEVDLANKSKAELKDLMQFIEVNTITEITPQKIKINNKKAVNPQKSDEIIIEENVA
;
A
#
# COMPACT_ATOMS: atom_id res chain seq x y z
N MET A 1 -1.59 28.88 1.49
CA MET A 1 -0.91 28.33 0.30
C MET A 1 -1.44 29.09 -0.92
N GLU A 2 -0.67 30.03 -1.49
CA GLU A 2 -1.05 30.69 -2.74
C GLU A 2 -0.73 29.75 -3.91
N ILE A 3 -1.71 28.96 -4.31
CA ILE A 3 -1.58 28.09 -5.47
C ILE A 3 -1.81 28.98 -6.69
N LYS A 4 -0.75 29.42 -7.37
CA LYS A 4 -0.88 29.89 -8.75
C LYS A 4 -1.47 28.75 -9.57
N LYS A 5 -2.79 28.76 -9.77
CA LYS A 5 -3.49 27.76 -10.58
C LYS A 5 -3.12 27.97 -12.03
N TYR A 6 -2.15 27.19 -12.50
CA TYR A 6 -1.86 27.15 -13.93
C TYR A 6 -3.02 26.46 -14.64
N ARG A 7 -3.48 27.04 -15.75
CA ARG A 7 -4.58 26.45 -16.54
C ARG A 7 -4.30 25.00 -16.93
N LEU A 8 -3.07 24.68 -17.35
CA LEU A 8 -2.65 23.30 -17.68
C LEU A 8 -2.83 22.32 -16.51
N GLN A 9 -2.51 22.73 -15.28
CA GLN A 9 -2.78 21.91 -14.09
C GLN A 9 -4.27 21.58 -13.97
N THR A 10 -5.14 22.56 -14.21
CA THR A 10 -6.59 22.36 -14.14
C THR A 10 -7.08 21.41 -15.25
N GLU A 11 -6.55 21.54 -16.46
CA GLU A 11 -6.88 20.60 -17.55
C GLU A 11 -6.40 19.17 -17.23
N MET A 12 -5.21 19.03 -16.62
CA MET A 12 -4.69 17.73 -16.17
C MET A 12 -5.56 17.10 -15.07
N GLU A 13 -6.03 17.89 -14.10
CA GLU A 13 -6.91 17.43 -13.02
C GLU A 13 -8.29 16.98 -13.52
N ASN A 14 -8.72 17.47 -14.68
CA ASN A 14 -9.99 17.10 -15.32
C ASN A 14 -9.82 16.04 -16.42
N LEU A 15 -8.62 15.47 -16.58
CA LEU A 15 -8.36 14.43 -17.58
C LEU A 15 -9.11 13.15 -17.19
N LYS A 16 -9.89 12.60 -18.13
CA LYS A 16 -10.68 11.39 -17.96
C LYS A 16 -10.79 10.65 -19.30
N GLU A 17 -11.21 9.39 -19.26
CA GLU A 17 -11.46 8.65 -20.49
C GLU A 17 -12.47 9.41 -21.38
N GLY A 18 -12.10 9.67 -22.63
CA GLY A 18 -12.91 10.38 -23.63
C GLY A 18 -12.61 11.86 -23.84
N ASN A 19 -11.73 12.50 -23.06
CA ASN A 19 -11.26 13.88 -23.33
C ASN A 19 -9.75 13.99 -23.64
N GLU A 20 -9.11 12.87 -23.97
CA GLU A 20 -7.67 12.81 -24.21
C GLU A 20 -7.25 13.66 -25.40
N GLU A 21 -8.06 13.69 -26.47
CA GLU A 21 -7.72 14.43 -27.69
C GLU A 21 -7.71 15.94 -27.44
N TRP A 22 -8.67 16.44 -26.66
CA TRP A 22 -8.67 17.84 -26.20
C TRP A 22 -7.41 18.18 -25.41
N PHE A 23 -7.01 17.29 -24.50
CA PHE A 23 -5.80 17.50 -23.71
C PHE A 23 -4.53 17.46 -24.56
N LYS A 24 -4.45 16.57 -25.55
CA LYS A 24 -3.33 16.54 -26.51
C LYS A 24 -3.24 17.85 -27.29
N ASP A 25 -4.37 18.37 -27.77
CA ASP A 25 -4.42 19.65 -28.48
C ASP A 25 -3.96 20.80 -27.58
N TYR A 26 -4.37 20.78 -26.31
CA TYR A 26 -3.92 21.77 -25.33
C TYR A 26 -2.39 21.71 -25.11
N VAL A 27 -1.84 20.51 -24.89
CA VAL A 27 -0.38 20.32 -24.74
C VAL A 27 0.35 20.75 -26.00
N ARG A 28 -0.19 20.44 -27.19
CA ARG A 28 0.37 20.88 -28.47
C ARG A 28 0.39 22.41 -28.55
N GLY A 29 -0.70 23.09 -28.20
CA GLY A 29 -0.76 24.55 -28.14
C GLY A 29 0.26 25.18 -27.17
N VAL A 30 0.55 24.52 -26.04
CA VAL A 30 1.63 24.96 -25.14
C VAL A 30 2.99 24.84 -25.83
N LEU A 31 3.26 23.72 -26.49
CA LEU A 31 4.53 23.45 -27.18
C LEU A 31 4.73 24.34 -28.43
N GLU A 32 3.65 24.69 -29.13
CA GLU A 32 3.64 25.53 -30.33
C GLU A 32 3.60 27.04 -30.00
N SER A 33 3.39 27.42 -28.74
CA SER A 33 3.40 28.83 -28.33
C SER A 33 4.72 29.54 -28.67
N ASN A 34 4.71 30.86 -28.82
CA ASN A 34 5.93 31.64 -29.10
C ASN A 34 6.89 31.80 -27.88
N LYS A 35 6.72 30.97 -26.84
CA LYS A 35 7.56 31.01 -25.65
C LYS A 35 8.86 30.21 -25.85
N PRO A 36 9.94 30.58 -25.13
CA PRO A 36 11.15 29.77 -25.10
C PRO A 36 10.89 28.33 -24.61
N TYR A 37 11.70 27.38 -25.09
CA TYR A 37 11.55 25.96 -24.73
C TYR A 37 11.66 25.69 -23.22
N PHE A 38 12.53 26.40 -22.51
CA PHE A 38 12.68 26.22 -21.07
C PHE A 38 11.40 26.64 -20.31
N GLU A 39 10.74 27.73 -20.71
CA GLU A 39 9.48 28.15 -20.07
C GLU A 39 8.35 27.17 -20.32
N LYS A 40 8.29 26.58 -21.53
CA LYS A 40 7.32 25.53 -21.86
C LYS A 40 7.54 24.28 -21.01
N ALA A 41 8.79 23.85 -20.88
CA ALA A 41 9.17 22.71 -20.06
C ALA A 41 8.86 22.96 -18.58
N ASP A 42 9.23 24.12 -18.04
CA ASP A 42 8.93 24.53 -16.68
C ASP A 42 7.42 24.54 -16.44
N TYR A 43 6.63 25.10 -17.36
CA TYR A 43 5.17 25.15 -17.23
C TYR A 43 4.52 23.76 -17.13
N ILE A 44 4.96 22.81 -17.97
CA ILE A 44 4.49 21.42 -17.92
C ILE A 44 4.95 20.74 -16.63
N ALA A 45 6.23 20.87 -16.29
CA ALA A 45 6.83 20.26 -15.11
C ALA A 45 6.17 20.77 -13.81
N TYR A 46 5.98 22.08 -13.68
CA TYR A 46 5.30 22.68 -12.53
C TYR A 46 3.86 22.17 -12.43
N SER A 47 3.11 22.13 -13.53
CA SER A 47 1.71 21.68 -13.50
C SER A 47 1.58 20.24 -13.00
N ILE A 48 2.46 19.34 -13.44
CA ILE A 48 2.47 17.92 -12.99
C ILE A 48 2.96 17.81 -11.55
N ASN A 49 4.05 18.51 -11.18
CA ASN A 49 4.57 18.50 -9.82
C ASN A 49 3.54 19.03 -8.81
N GLN A 50 2.68 19.98 -9.18
CA GLN A 50 1.58 20.43 -8.30
C GLN A 50 0.55 19.33 -8.04
N ILE A 51 0.26 18.48 -9.03
CA ILE A 51 -0.61 17.32 -8.85
C ILE A 51 0.08 16.31 -7.91
N SER A 52 1.37 16.03 -8.13
CA SER A 52 2.13 15.17 -7.22
C SER A 52 2.11 15.69 -5.77
N ASN A 53 2.35 16.98 -5.55
CA ASN A 53 2.30 17.57 -4.22
C ASN A 53 0.91 17.45 -3.56
N LYS A 54 -0.18 17.59 -4.34
CA LYS A 54 -1.54 17.35 -3.84
C LYS A 54 -1.75 15.88 -3.46
N LEU A 55 -1.24 14.94 -4.26
CA LEU A 55 -1.30 13.51 -3.96
C LEU A 55 -0.51 13.18 -2.68
N ASP A 56 0.67 13.74 -2.51
CA ASP A 56 1.50 13.55 -1.30
C ASP A 56 0.79 14.09 -0.06
N TYR A 57 0.19 15.29 -0.16
CA TYR A 57 -0.60 15.88 0.91
C TYR A 57 -1.79 14.99 1.31
N ILE A 58 -2.58 14.54 0.33
CA ILE A 58 -3.72 13.63 0.57
C ILE A 58 -3.24 12.31 1.17
N SER A 59 -2.12 11.77 0.70
CA SER A 59 -1.54 10.54 1.24
C SER A 59 -1.16 10.67 2.71
N ASN A 60 -0.60 11.82 3.10
CA ASN A 60 -0.30 12.12 4.51
C ASN A 60 -1.57 12.27 5.35
N GLU A 61 -2.59 13.00 4.86
CA GLU A 61 -3.88 13.10 5.57
C GLU A 61 -4.55 11.73 5.76
N ILE A 62 -4.51 10.86 4.73
CA ILE A 62 -5.04 9.50 4.83
C ILE A 62 -4.32 8.72 5.94
N LYS A 63 -2.99 8.85 6.03
CA LYS A 63 -2.19 8.18 7.06
C LYS A 63 -2.61 8.65 8.46
N GLU A 64 -2.72 9.96 8.67
CA GLU A 64 -3.16 10.53 9.96
C GLU A 64 -4.58 10.07 10.32
N LEU A 65 -5.51 10.04 9.36
CA LEU A 65 -6.88 9.57 9.56
C LEU A 65 -6.92 8.07 9.90
N GLN A 66 -6.05 7.25 9.30
CA GLN A 66 -5.93 5.83 9.62
C GLN A 66 -5.40 5.61 11.04
N GLU A 67 -4.41 6.39 11.46
CA GLU A 67 -3.89 6.36 12.84
C GLU A 67 -4.96 6.77 13.84
N LEU A 68 -5.68 7.87 13.58
CA LEU A 68 -6.79 8.31 14.42
C LEU A 68 -7.90 7.25 14.51
N LYS A 69 -8.26 6.62 13.39
CA LYS A 69 -9.24 5.52 13.37
C LYS A 69 -8.80 4.35 14.25
N LYS A 70 -7.52 3.97 14.20
CA LYS A 70 -6.95 2.90 15.03
C LYS A 70 -7.01 3.28 16.51
N PHE A 71 -6.61 4.50 16.85
CA PHE A 71 -6.68 5.02 18.21
C PHE A 71 -8.10 4.97 18.77
N LEU A 72 -9.08 5.53 18.06
CA LEU A 72 -10.49 5.54 18.49
C LEU A 72 -11.08 4.13 18.61
N SER A 73 -10.70 3.22 17.71
CA SER A 73 -11.15 1.82 17.77
C SER A 73 -10.63 1.12 19.04
N ASN A 74 -9.34 1.31 19.35
CA ASN A 74 -8.72 0.77 20.56
C ASN A 74 -9.33 1.38 21.83
N SER A 75 -9.52 2.70 21.87
CA SER A 75 -10.13 3.38 23.01
C SER A 75 -11.57 2.91 23.25
N LYS A 76 -12.35 2.70 22.19
CA LYS A 76 -13.70 2.14 22.28
C LYS A 76 -13.68 0.73 22.86
N GLU A 77 -12.81 -0.14 22.34
CA GLU A 77 -12.69 -1.52 22.83
C GLU A 77 -12.28 -1.56 24.30
N LEU A 78 -11.28 -0.77 24.68
CA LEU A 78 -10.84 -0.65 26.07
C LEU A 78 -11.97 -0.14 26.97
N ALA A 79 -12.73 0.87 26.55
CA ALA A 79 -13.87 1.37 27.30
C ALA A 79 -14.95 0.28 27.47
N MET A 80 -15.21 -0.52 26.45
CA MET A 80 -16.14 -1.65 26.54
C MET A 80 -15.65 -2.73 27.51
N GLN A 81 -14.36 -3.08 27.47
CA GLN A 81 -13.76 -4.07 28.37
C GLN A 81 -13.79 -3.62 29.83
N ILE A 82 -13.38 -2.38 30.11
CA ILE A 82 -13.43 -1.80 31.46
C ILE A 82 -14.88 -1.79 31.96
N THR A 83 -15.82 -1.34 31.13
CA THR A 83 -17.25 -1.32 31.49
C THR A 83 -17.76 -2.73 31.80
N ALA A 84 -17.44 -3.72 30.97
CA ALA A 84 -17.82 -5.11 31.18
C ALA A 84 -17.21 -5.70 32.47
N SER A 85 -15.94 -5.36 32.76
CA SER A 85 -15.24 -5.76 33.97
C SER A 85 -15.92 -5.21 35.22
N ILE A 86 -16.21 -3.91 35.27
CA ILE A 86 -16.89 -3.27 36.41
C ILE A 86 -18.27 -3.90 36.63
N LEU A 87 -19.08 -3.99 35.57
CA LEU A 87 -20.43 -4.55 35.68
C LEU A 87 -20.44 -5.99 36.17
N THR A 88 -19.50 -6.83 35.70
CA THR A 88 -19.44 -8.25 36.08
C THR A 88 -18.79 -8.44 37.45
N ASN A 89 -17.61 -7.85 37.68
CA ASN A 89 -16.76 -8.15 38.83
C ASN A 89 -17.15 -7.37 40.08
N GLU A 90 -17.62 -6.13 39.93
CA GLU A 90 -17.97 -5.27 41.07
C GLU A 90 -19.45 -5.33 41.40
N TYR A 91 -20.30 -5.39 40.36
CA TYR A 91 -21.76 -5.30 40.53
C TYR A 91 -22.51 -6.60 40.25
N GLY A 92 -21.88 -7.62 39.67
CA GLY A 92 -22.54 -8.89 39.33
C GLY A 92 -23.65 -8.77 38.29
N ILE A 93 -23.65 -7.71 37.47
CA ILE A 93 -24.68 -7.41 36.48
C ILE A 93 -24.28 -8.01 35.13
N SER A 94 -25.11 -8.90 34.59
CA SER A 94 -24.90 -9.51 33.25
C SER A 94 -25.62 -8.78 32.12
N LYS A 95 -26.68 -8.02 32.44
CA LYS A 95 -27.48 -7.23 31.50
C LYS A 95 -28.07 -5.99 32.16
N LEU A 96 -28.03 -4.86 31.45
CA LEU A 96 -28.71 -3.61 31.80
C LEU A 96 -29.75 -3.29 30.73
N GLU A 97 -31.03 -3.21 31.10
CA GLU A 97 -32.09 -2.77 30.19
C GLU A 97 -32.10 -1.22 30.10
N SER A 98 -32.46 -0.69 28.93
CA SER A 98 -32.64 0.74 28.70
C SER A 98 -33.84 0.98 27.76
N GLY A 99 -34.46 2.16 27.85
CA GLY A 99 -35.72 2.44 27.16
C GLY A 99 -35.74 3.73 26.32
N VAL A 100 -34.62 4.45 26.21
CA VAL A 100 -34.60 5.78 25.58
C VAL A 100 -33.86 5.79 24.24
N ALA A 101 -32.59 5.37 24.21
CA ALA A 101 -31.76 5.40 22.99
C ALA A 101 -31.28 4.01 22.53
N ILE A 102 -31.21 3.03 23.44
CA ILE A 102 -30.84 1.63 23.18
C ILE A 102 -31.73 0.72 24.02
N SER A 103 -31.88 -0.54 23.60
CA SER A 103 -32.71 -1.53 24.32
C SER A 103 -31.99 -2.14 25.53
N SER A 104 -30.71 -2.47 25.41
CA SER A 104 -29.94 -3.03 26.53
C SER A 104 -28.43 -3.02 26.29
N ILE A 105 -27.66 -3.14 27.37
CA ILE A 105 -26.25 -3.52 27.37
C ILE A 105 -26.17 -4.95 27.89
N THR A 106 -25.58 -5.85 27.11
CA THR A 106 -25.37 -7.26 27.49
C THR A 106 -23.88 -7.57 27.48
N ILE A 107 -23.41 -8.26 28.52
CA ILE A 107 -21.99 -8.64 28.62
C ILE A 107 -21.78 -9.96 27.88
N THR A 108 -20.77 -9.98 27.01
CA THR A 108 -20.30 -11.25 26.42
C THR A 108 -19.23 -11.82 27.35
N PRO A 109 -19.40 -13.06 27.85
CA PRO A 109 -18.42 -13.67 28.73
C PRO A 109 -17.08 -13.88 28.02
N GLU A 110 -16.01 -13.87 28.80
CA GLU A 110 -14.66 -14.12 28.30
C GLU A 110 -14.56 -15.50 27.66
N LYS A 111 -13.91 -15.58 26.49
CA LYS A 111 -13.64 -16.83 25.79
C LYS A 111 -12.14 -16.97 25.64
N SER A 112 -11.55 -18.03 26.20
CA SER A 112 -10.17 -18.38 25.95
C SER A 112 -10.06 -19.32 24.74
N LYS A 113 -9.12 -19.04 23.84
CA LYS A 113 -8.74 -19.93 22.75
C LYS A 113 -7.30 -20.38 22.99
N THR A 114 -7.10 -21.66 23.22
CA THR A 114 -5.77 -22.24 23.37
C THR A 114 -5.24 -22.63 21.98
N SER A 115 -4.16 -21.97 21.55
CA SER A 115 -3.43 -22.34 20.33
C SER A 115 -2.10 -22.98 20.74
N GLN A 116 -1.78 -24.13 20.17
CA GLN A 116 -0.46 -24.75 20.36
C GLN A 116 0.51 -24.17 19.33
N VAL A 117 1.61 -23.58 19.80
CA VAL A 117 2.70 -23.13 18.94
C VAL A 117 3.68 -24.30 18.81
N ILE A 118 3.81 -24.83 17.59
CA ILE A 118 4.78 -25.88 17.28
C ILE A 118 6.10 -25.20 16.90
N THR A 119 7.11 -25.31 17.76
CA THR A 119 8.48 -24.88 17.44
C THR A 119 9.26 -26.09 16.95
N ILE A 120 9.62 -26.11 15.66
CA ILE A 120 10.46 -27.15 15.07
C ILE A 120 11.91 -26.93 15.50
N LYS A 121 12.44 -27.81 16.36
CA LYS A 121 13.82 -27.73 16.85
C LYS A 121 14.85 -28.23 15.84
N ASN A 122 14.46 -29.18 14.99
CA ASN A 122 15.30 -29.75 13.95
C ASN A 122 14.42 -30.03 12.73
N GLU A 123 14.58 -29.19 11.71
CA GLU A 123 13.78 -29.23 10.50
C GLU A 123 14.04 -30.50 9.69
N GLN A 124 15.31 -30.86 9.46
CA GLN A 124 15.68 -32.03 8.66
C GLN A 124 15.15 -33.34 9.22
N ALA A 125 15.15 -33.50 10.56
CA ALA A 125 14.59 -34.67 11.20
C ALA A 125 13.07 -34.74 11.01
N VAL A 126 12.36 -33.61 11.10
CA VAL A 126 10.92 -33.54 10.90
C VAL A 126 10.54 -33.80 9.44
N LEU A 127 11.33 -33.28 8.49
CA LEU A 127 11.18 -33.59 7.06
C LEU A 127 11.42 -35.08 6.80
N GLY A 128 12.47 -35.67 7.40
CA GLY A 128 12.78 -37.10 7.30
C GLY A 128 11.73 -38.02 7.93
N LEU A 129 10.93 -37.51 8.88
CA LEU A 129 9.78 -38.19 9.47
C LEU A 129 8.51 -38.11 8.60
N GLY A 130 8.59 -37.51 7.40
CA GLY A 130 7.49 -37.48 6.44
C GLY A 130 6.53 -36.30 6.61
N TYR A 131 6.83 -35.34 7.48
CA TYR A 131 6.06 -34.10 7.62
C TYR A 131 6.46 -33.08 6.55
N VAL A 132 6.27 -33.44 5.27
CA VAL A 132 6.63 -32.61 4.11
C VAL A 132 5.45 -32.46 3.16
N SER A 133 5.36 -31.32 2.47
CA SER A 133 4.45 -31.12 1.34
C SER A 133 5.23 -31.15 0.03
N PHE A 134 4.75 -31.92 -0.94
CA PHE A 134 5.34 -31.96 -2.28
C PHE A 134 4.62 -30.96 -3.17
N ILE A 135 5.36 -29.95 -3.62
CA ILE A 135 4.91 -29.01 -4.64
C ILE A 135 5.89 -29.04 -5.82
N PRO A 136 5.42 -28.81 -7.06
CA PRO A 136 6.33 -28.62 -8.19
C PRO A 136 7.30 -27.47 -7.93
N ASP A 137 8.55 -27.64 -8.35
CA ASP A 137 9.56 -26.58 -8.26
C ASP A 137 9.33 -25.56 -9.39
N TYR A 138 8.51 -24.55 -9.11
CA TYR A 138 8.19 -23.49 -10.05
C TYR A 138 9.44 -22.73 -10.52
N SER A 139 10.42 -22.51 -9.65
CA SER A 139 11.66 -21.80 -9.99
C SER A 139 12.48 -22.58 -11.01
N ALA A 140 12.62 -23.89 -10.82
CA ALA A 140 13.32 -24.74 -11.79
C ALA A 140 12.57 -24.80 -13.14
N ILE A 141 11.23 -24.86 -13.10
CA ILE A 141 10.38 -24.84 -14.29
C ILE A 141 10.54 -23.51 -15.06
N GLU A 142 10.57 -22.37 -14.36
CA GLU A 142 10.80 -21.05 -14.96
C GLU A 142 12.18 -20.93 -15.62
N VAL A 143 13.23 -21.38 -14.94
CA VAL A 143 14.62 -21.37 -15.46
C VAL A 143 14.71 -22.21 -16.72
N ASP A 144 14.07 -23.38 -16.73
CA ASP A 144 14.06 -24.26 -17.88
C ASP A 144 13.25 -23.64 -19.03
N LEU A 145 12.07 -23.07 -18.77
CA LEU A 145 11.24 -22.37 -19.76
C LEU A 145 11.96 -21.18 -20.41
N ALA A 146 12.83 -20.50 -19.68
CA ALA A 146 13.59 -19.35 -20.18
C ALA A 146 14.83 -19.74 -21.00
N ASN A 147 15.49 -20.85 -20.64
CA ASN A 147 16.82 -21.20 -21.17
C ASN A 147 16.82 -22.37 -22.16
N LYS A 148 15.81 -23.24 -22.14
CA LYS A 148 15.74 -24.44 -22.99
C LYS A 148 14.70 -24.27 -24.09
N SER A 149 14.93 -24.93 -25.22
CA SER A 149 13.99 -24.88 -26.34
C SER A 149 12.75 -25.75 -26.06
N LYS A 150 11.62 -25.42 -26.70
CA LYS A 150 10.37 -26.22 -26.60
C LYS A 150 10.57 -27.70 -26.99
N ALA A 151 11.59 -28.02 -27.77
CA ALA A 151 11.92 -29.39 -28.16
C ALA A 151 12.58 -30.20 -27.03
N GLU A 152 13.37 -29.55 -26.18
CA GLU A 152 14.08 -30.17 -25.04
C GLU A 152 13.15 -30.32 -23.82
N LEU A 153 12.07 -29.53 -23.76
CA LEU A 153 11.06 -29.55 -22.71
C LEU A 153 9.79 -30.30 -23.10
N LYS A 154 9.84 -31.16 -24.13
CA LYS A 154 8.67 -31.86 -24.66
C LYS A 154 7.87 -32.60 -23.58
N ASP A 155 8.58 -33.27 -22.66
CA ASP A 155 7.96 -34.03 -21.58
C ASP A 155 7.33 -33.11 -20.52
N LEU A 156 7.92 -31.94 -20.26
CA LEU A 156 7.36 -30.94 -19.33
C LEU A 156 6.14 -30.24 -19.94
N MET A 157 6.22 -29.85 -21.22
CA MET A 157 5.14 -29.20 -21.97
C MET A 157 3.89 -30.06 -22.14
N GLN A 158 3.98 -31.38 -21.91
CA GLN A 158 2.81 -32.25 -21.85
C GLN A 158 1.95 -32.01 -20.59
N PHE A 159 2.54 -31.46 -19.52
CA PHE A 159 1.89 -31.29 -18.21
C PHE A 159 1.68 -29.82 -17.82
N ILE A 160 2.20 -28.86 -18.58
CA ILE A 160 2.05 -27.42 -18.31
C ILE A 160 1.51 -26.67 -19.53
N GLU A 161 0.64 -25.68 -19.29
CA GLU A 161 0.18 -24.74 -20.31
C GLU A 161 0.84 -23.38 -20.07
N VAL A 162 1.56 -22.88 -21.07
CA VAL A 162 2.30 -21.61 -20.99
C VAL A 162 1.56 -20.55 -21.78
N ASN A 163 0.88 -19.65 -21.08
CA ASN A 163 0.20 -18.50 -21.67
C ASN A 163 1.12 -17.28 -21.63
N THR A 164 1.48 -16.75 -22.80
CA THR A 164 2.25 -15.50 -22.89
C THR A 164 1.31 -14.31 -22.82
N ILE A 165 1.30 -13.62 -21.68
CA ILE A 165 0.59 -12.36 -21.52
C ILE A 165 1.57 -11.24 -21.87
N THR A 166 1.29 -10.51 -22.94
CA THR A 166 2.06 -9.32 -23.31
C THR A 166 1.41 -8.09 -22.68
N GLU A 167 2.05 -7.50 -21.68
CA GLU A 167 1.63 -6.24 -21.09
C GLU A 167 2.35 -5.08 -21.78
N ILE A 168 1.60 -4.22 -22.48
CA ILE A 168 2.15 -2.99 -23.07
C ILE A 168 2.09 -1.89 -22.02
N THR A 169 3.25 -1.50 -21.50
CA THR A 169 3.35 -0.33 -20.63
C THR A 169 3.39 0.94 -21.48
N PRO A 170 2.44 1.88 -21.31
CA PRO A 170 2.40 3.10 -22.11
C PRO A 170 3.56 4.04 -21.78
N GLN A 171 3.99 4.82 -22.78
CA GLN A 171 5.04 5.81 -22.60
C GLN A 171 4.63 6.89 -21.60
N LYS A 172 5.57 7.30 -20.75
CA LYS A 172 5.38 8.36 -19.76
C LYS A 172 6.57 9.31 -19.79
N ILE A 173 6.32 10.60 -19.60
CA ILE A 173 7.40 11.57 -19.45
C ILE A 173 8.05 11.41 -18.07
N LYS A 174 9.36 11.66 -17.99
CA LYS A 174 10.12 11.72 -16.74
C LYS A 174 10.51 13.16 -16.43
N ILE A 175 10.09 13.68 -15.28
CA ILE A 175 10.49 15.02 -14.81
C ILE A 175 11.67 14.85 -13.86
N ASN A 176 12.84 15.37 -14.25
CA ASN A 176 14.02 15.38 -13.39
C ASN A 176 14.10 16.74 -12.68
N ASN A 177 13.60 16.79 -11.45
CA ASN A 177 13.70 17.99 -10.63
C ASN A 177 15.18 18.26 -10.29
N LYS A 178 15.61 19.52 -10.36
CA LYS A 178 16.93 19.92 -9.86
C LYS A 178 17.00 19.58 -8.37
N LYS A 179 18.08 18.93 -7.91
CA LYS A 179 18.30 18.66 -6.49
C LYS A 179 18.21 19.97 -5.71
N ALA A 180 17.36 20.01 -4.70
CA ALA A 180 17.36 21.12 -3.75
C ALA A 180 18.72 21.12 -3.03
N VAL A 181 19.46 22.23 -3.11
CA VAL A 181 20.66 22.44 -2.30
C VAL A 181 20.17 22.87 -0.91
N ASN A 182 19.83 21.90 -0.06
CA ASN A 182 19.66 22.12 1.37
C ASN A 182 20.60 21.14 2.11
N PRO A 183 21.62 21.63 2.83
CA PRO A 183 22.45 20.78 3.68
C PRO A 183 21.70 20.59 5.01
N GLN A 184 20.79 19.62 5.07
CA GLN A 184 20.42 19.07 6.38
C GLN A 184 21.33 17.88 6.63
N LYS A 185 22.41 18.12 7.39
CA LYS A 185 23.06 17.06 8.15
C LYS A 185 21.98 16.50 9.08
N SER A 186 21.48 15.31 8.78
CA SER A 186 20.90 14.45 9.78
C SER A 186 22.05 13.89 10.59
N ASP A 187 22.30 14.44 11.77
CA ASP A 187 23.16 13.77 12.75
C ASP A 187 22.43 12.48 13.15
N GLU A 188 22.95 11.34 12.68
CA GLU A 188 22.53 10.03 13.14
C GLU A 188 23.09 9.80 14.55
N ILE A 189 22.20 9.58 15.52
CA ILE A 189 22.59 9.05 16.83
C ILE A 189 22.61 7.53 16.70
N ILE A 190 23.80 6.94 16.68
CA ILE A 190 23.99 5.50 16.80
C ILE A 190 23.98 5.15 18.29
N ILE A 191 23.07 4.27 18.71
CA ILE A 191 23.09 3.65 20.03
C ILE A 191 23.79 2.31 19.88
N GLU A 192 24.99 2.17 20.43
CA GLU A 192 25.67 0.87 20.56
C GLU A 192 25.17 0.18 21.84
N GLU A 193 24.50 -0.97 21.67
CA GLU A 193 24.27 -1.90 22.78
C GLU A 193 25.56 -2.71 23.03
N ASN A 194 26.24 -2.41 24.12
CA ASN A 194 27.30 -3.29 24.63
C ASN A 194 26.66 -4.54 25.23
N VAL A 195 26.76 -5.66 24.52
CA VAL A 195 26.49 -6.99 25.06
C VAL A 195 27.71 -7.43 25.87
N ALA A 196 27.53 -7.58 27.17
CA ALA A 196 28.47 -8.27 28.06
C ALA A 196 28.27 -9.79 28.00
#